data_AF-A0A9W6JHE7-F1
#
_entry.id   AF-A0A9W6JHE7-F1
#
_cell.length_a   1.000
_cell.length_b   1.000
_cell.length_c   1.000
_cell.angle_alpha   90.00
_cell.angle_beta   90.00
_cell.angle_gamma   90.00
#
_symmetry.space_group_name_H-M   'P 1'
#
loop_
_entity.id
_entity.type
_entity.pdbx_description
1 polymer ?
#
loop_
_entity_poly.entity_id
_entity_poly.type
_entity_poly.pdbx_seq_one_letter_code
_entity_poly.pdbx_strand_id
1 'polypeptide(L)'
;MPDQPPILPALSDDAALQDLTLEPTLEGMTWDVPAETFADHVVLRPPNALKERSAQPATRGDRSGLEAVSRAEHALELLSAEFDGWMTAEIERLESARKAYDAQRDAANEAALYRSAHDLRGQAATFGFPLVGEIADGLCLLMETLGPAAPQPHLDRHVEAMRALVREDVRGRHLPLAMEIVDGLARLRADILPKTPGA
;
A
#
# COMPACT_ATOMS: atom_id res chain seq x y z
N MET A 1 42.51 -28.05 12.64
CA MET A 1 41.65 -29.15 12.15
C MET A 1 40.24 -28.78 12.57
N PRO A 2 39.27 -28.72 11.64
CA PRO A 2 37.97 -28.09 11.89
C PRO A 2 37.11 -28.98 12.79
N ASP A 3 36.52 -28.35 13.80
CA ASP A 3 35.57 -28.94 14.74
C ASP A 3 34.17 -28.90 14.10
N GLN A 4 33.50 -30.06 14.06
CA GLN A 4 32.20 -30.25 13.45
C GLN A 4 31.11 -29.87 14.46
N PRO A 5 30.09 -29.07 14.12
CA PRO A 5 29.02 -28.77 15.08
C PRO A 5 28.13 -30.00 15.29
N PRO A 6 27.74 -30.32 16.54
CA PRO A 6 26.83 -31.43 16.82
C PRO A 6 25.38 -31.12 16.41
N ILE A 7 24.72 -32.18 15.96
CA ILE A 7 23.33 -32.25 15.46
C ILE A 7 22.35 -32.08 16.63
N LEU A 8 21.32 -31.24 16.45
CA LEU A 8 20.20 -31.10 17.39
C LEU A 8 19.32 -32.37 17.37
N PRO A 9 18.97 -32.96 18.53
CA PRO A 9 17.87 -33.93 18.59
C PRO A 9 16.51 -33.19 18.60
N ALA A 10 15.55 -33.81 17.91
CA ALA A 10 14.21 -33.31 17.64
C ALA A 10 13.38 -33.03 18.90
N LEU A 11 12.64 -31.92 18.88
CA LEU A 11 11.51 -31.70 19.77
C LEU A 11 10.35 -32.63 19.36
N SER A 12 9.91 -33.47 20.28
CA SER A 12 8.54 -33.97 20.31
C SER A 12 7.97 -33.73 21.69
N ASP A 13 6.65 -33.51 21.70
CA ASP A 13 5.73 -33.41 22.83
C ASP A 13 5.46 -31.99 23.39
N ASP A 14 4.63 -31.26 22.62
CA ASP A 14 3.24 -30.91 22.96
C ASP A 14 2.88 -30.65 24.45
N ALA A 15 3.41 -29.57 25.03
CA ALA A 15 2.88 -29.03 26.29
C ALA A 15 3.12 -27.51 26.49
N ALA A 16 3.20 -26.71 25.41
CA ALA A 16 3.61 -25.30 25.49
C ALA A 16 2.45 -24.30 25.33
N LEU A 17 1.35 -24.44 26.08
CA LEU A 17 0.26 -23.45 26.09
C LEU A 17 -0.36 -23.21 27.49
N GLN A 18 0.46 -23.15 28.54
CA GLN A 18 -0.01 -22.71 29.87
C GLN A 18 1.06 -21.94 30.66
N ASP A 19 1.62 -20.86 30.11
CA ASP A 19 2.12 -19.76 30.94
C ASP A 19 2.46 -18.53 30.07
N LEU A 20 1.49 -17.65 29.83
CA LEU A 20 1.75 -16.34 29.21
C LEU A 20 1.05 -15.23 30.00
N THR A 21 1.09 -15.31 31.33
CA THR A 21 0.94 -14.12 32.18
C THR A 21 2.33 -13.54 32.40
N LEU A 22 2.89 -12.93 31.35
CA LEU A 22 3.96 -11.96 31.52
C LEU A 22 3.32 -10.70 32.13
N GLU A 23 3.13 -10.70 33.44
CA GLU A 23 3.03 -9.45 34.20
C GLU A 23 4.36 -8.72 33.97
N PRO A 24 4.41 -7.61 33.21
CA PRO A 24 5.66 -6.87 33.07
C PRO A 24 5.89 -6.20 34.42
N THR A 25 6.77 -6.77 35.24
CA THR A 25 7.31 -6.08 36.41
C THR A 25 8.13 -4.88 35.92
N LEU A 26 7.44 -3.76 35.71
CA LEU A 26 8.00 -2.43 35.45
C LEU A 26 8.58 -1.83 36.75
N GLU A 27 9.17 -2.65 37.62
CA GLU A 27 9.87 -2.17 38.81
C GLU A 27 11.29 -1.76 38.43
N GLY A 28 11.50 -0.45 38.25
CA GLY A 28 12.82 0.17 38.14
C GLY A 28 13.19 0.80 36.80
N MET A 29 12.30 0.83 35.81
CA MET A 29 12.57 1.49 34.51
C MET A 29 12.36 3.01 34.64
N THR A 30 13.39 3.75 35.02
CA THR A 30 13.32 5.22 35.13
C THR A 30 13.48 5.87 33.75
N TRP A 31 12.43 6.53 33.28
CA TRP A 31 12.45 7.31 32.05
C TRP A 31 12.90 8.75 32.32
N ASP A 32 13.78 9.30 31.50
CA ASP A 32 14.27 10.70 31.58
C ASP A 32 13.23 11.72 31.04
N VAL A 33 11.96 11.34 31.01
CA VAL A 33 10.84 12.16 30.54
C VAL A 33 9.65 12.01 31.50
N PRO A 34 8.82 13.05 31.67
CA PRO A 34 7.61 12.95 32.48
C PRO A 34 6.73 11.81 31.97
N ALA A 35 6.46 10.83 32.83
CA ALA A 35 5.67 9.65 32.52
C ALA A 35 4.47 9.55 33.47
N GLU A 36 3.27 9.36 32.93
CA GLU A 36 2.06 9.02 33.67
C GLU A 36 1.78 7.53 33.48
N THR A 37 1.81 6.75 34.55
CA THR A 37 1.54 5.31 34.50
C THR A 37 0.08 5.02 34.84
N PHE A 38 -0.57 4.24 33.97
CA PHE A 38 -1.91 3.71 34.12
C PHE A 38 -1.86 2.18 34.26
N ALA A 39 -3.00 1.55 34.58
CA ALA A 39 -3.06 0.13 34.90
C ALA A 39 -2.57 -0.80 33.77
N ASP A 40 -2.70 -0.38 32.52
CA ASP A 40 -2.39 -1.14 31.31
C ASP A 40 -1.37 -0.45 30.39
N HIS A 41 -0.98 0.80 30.66
CA HIS A 41 -0.08 1.57 29.79
C HIS A 41 0.67 2.69 30.51
N VAL A 42 1.72 3.22 29.85
CA VAL A 42 2.49 4.39 30.32
C VAL A 42 2.44 5.49 29.26
N VAL A 43 2.09 6.71 29.66
CA VAL A 43 2.04 7.90 28.81
C VAL A 43 3.28 8.75 29.03
N LEU A 44 4.15 8.83 28.04
CA LEU A 44 5.32 9.72 28.05
C LEU A 44 4.93 11.10 27.50
N ARG A 45 5.17 12.17 28.27
CA ARG A 45 4.95 13.56 27.86
C ARG A 45 6.28 14.34 27.78
N PRO A 46 7.05 14.22 26.68
CA PRO A 46 8.23 15.04 26.45
C PRO A 46 7.89 16.54 26.46
N PRO A 47 8.78 17.42 26.96
CA PRO A 47 8.56 18.86 26.93
C PRO A 47 8.36 19.37 25.49
N ASN A 48 7.27 20.09 25.25
CA ASN A 48 6.93 20.59 23.92
C ASN A 48 7.75 21.85 23.56
N ALA A 49 8.98 21.64 23.08
CA ALA A 49 9.84 22.70 22.57
C ALA A 49 9.54 23.07 21.09
N LEU A 50 8.39 22.67 20.51
CA LEU A 50 8.09 22.90 19.08
C LEU A 50 8.04 24.37 18.75
N LYS A 51 7.42 25.17 19.63
CA LYS A 51 7.22 26.60 19.43
C LYS A 51 8.53 27.37 19.38
N GLU A 52 9.49 26.98 20.21
CA GLU A 52 10.78 27.67 20.31
C GLU A 52 11.67 27.39 19.08
N ARG A 53 11.58 26.19 18.51
CA ARG A 53 12.28 25.83 17.26
C ARG A 53 11.56 26.24 15.98
N SER A 54 10.24 26.49 16.05
CA SER A 54 9.42 26.85 14.88
C SER A 54 9.23 28.35 14.68
N ALA A 55 9.54 29.17 15.69
CA ALA A 55 9.37 30.62 15.62
C ALA A 55 10.56 31.28 14.90
N GLN A 56 10.59 31.22 13.57
CA GLN A 56 11.31 32.23 12.79
C GLN A 56 10.34 33.37 12.48
N PRO A 57 10.57 34.60 12.99
CA PRO A 57 9.77 35.75 12.61
C PRO A 57 10.05 36.08 11.14
N ALA A 58 9.05 35.92 10.27
CA ALA A 58 9.15 36.37 8.89
C ALA A 58 9.19 37.90 8.86
N THR A 59 10.31 38.48 8.45
CA THR A 59 10.47 39.94 8.30
C THR A 59 9.65 40.40 7.09
N ARG A 60 8.76 41.38 7.29
CA ARG A 60 7.85 41.90 6.28
C ARG A 60 8.63 42.60 5.15
N GLY A 61 8.57 42.04 3.94
CA GLY A 61 9.13 42.65 2.71
C GLY A 61 10.23 41.86 2.01
N ASP A 62 10.53 40.64 2.46
CA ASP A 62 11.63 39.85 1.91
C ASP A 62 11.25 39.16 0.58
N ARG A 63 12.05 39.41 -0.47
CA ARG A 63 12.01 38.66 -1.74
C ARG A 63 12.30 37.17 -1.54
N SER A 64 12.85 36.78 -0.38
CA SER A 64 13.04 35.37 -0.01
C SER A 64 11.73 34.58 0.08
N GLY A 65 10.57 35.24 0.24
CA GLY A 65 9.26 34.57 0.16
C GLY A 65 8.96 34.02 -1.24
N LEU A 66 9.23 34.80 -2.29
CA LEU A 66 9.07 34.35 -3.67
C LEU A 66 10.11 33.28 -4.06
N GLU A 67 11.36 33.44 -3.60
CA GLU A 67 12.40 32.44 -3.79
C GLU A 67 12.11 31.14 -3.02
N ALA A 68 11.51 31.22 -1.83
CA ALA A 68 11.08 30.06 -1.07
C ALA A 68 9.90 29.33 -1.74
N VAL A 69 8.93 30.07 -2.27
CA VAL A 69 7.83 29.50 -3.08
C VAL A 69 8.39 28.82 -4.32
N SER A 70 9.27 29.48 -5.07
CA SER A 70 9.90 28.88 -6.27
C SER A 70 10.71 27.63 -5.95
N ARG A 71 11.49 27.62 -4.86
CA ARG A 71 12.19 26.39 -4.39
C ARG A 71 11.22 25.28 -4.01
N ALA A 72 10.09 25.61 -3.39
CA ALA A 72 9.08 24.63 -3.01
C ALA A 72 8.38 24.04 -4.25
N GLU A 73 8.03 24.87 -5.23
CA GLU A 73 7.44 24.43 -6.51
C GLU A 73 8.40 23.52 -7.28
N HIS A 74 9.68 23.87 -7.38
CA HIS A 74 10.69 23.04 -8.03
C HIS A 74 10.90 21.70 -7.32
N ALA A 75 10.91 21.70 -5.98
CA ALA A 75 10.99 20.46 -5.21
C ALA A 75 9.76 19.56 -5.42
N LEU A 76 8.56 20.15 -5.51
CA LEU A 76 7.33 19.42 -5.79
C LEU A 76 7.33 18.83 -7.22
N GLU A 77 7.85 19.57 -8.20
CA GLU A 77 7.94 19.12 -9.59
C GLU A 77 8.89 17.93 -9.74
N LEU A 78 10.05 17.96 -9.06
CA LEU A 78 10.96 16.81 -8.99
C LEU A 78 10.29 15.59 -8.35
N LEU A 79 9.57 15.77 -7.23
CA LEU A 79 8.87 14.68 -6.55
C LEU A 79 7.73 14.11 -7.40
N SER A 80 7.01 14.96 -8.13
CA SER A 80 5.93 14.53 -9.03
C SER A 80 6.45 13.64 -10.16
N ALA A 81 7.63 13.96 -10.72
CA ALA A 81 8.24 13.13 -11.76
C ALA A 81 8.65 11.75 -11.24
N GLU A 82 9.06 11.66 -9.97
CA GLU A 82 9.34 10.36 -9.33
C GLU A 82 8.06 9.51 -9.21
N PHE A 83 6.91 10.12 -8.92
CA PHE A 83 5.63 9.40 -8.83
C PHE A 83 5.20 8.78 -10.16
N ASP A 84 5.42 9.47 -11.29
CA ASP A 84 5.09 8.95 -12.62
C ASP A 84 5.98 7.74 -12.97
N GLY A 85 7.27 7.81 -12.61
CA GLY A 85 8.20 6.69 -12.75
C GLY A 85 7.81 5.49 -11.89
N TRP A 86 7.41 5.72 -10.64
CA TRP A 86 6.96 4.66 -9.73
C TRP A 86 5.65 4.02 -10.20
N MET A 87 4.70 4.83 -10.68
CA MET A 87 3.44 4.33 -11.24
C MET A 87 3.70 3.44 -12.47
N THR A 88 4.59 3.87 -13.36
CA THR A 88 4.97 3.09 -14.55
C THR A 88 5.58 1.74 -14.15
N ALA A 89 6.53 1.74 -13.21
CA ALA A 89 7.17 0.53 -12.71
C ALA A 89 6.18 -0.43 -12.01
N GLU A 90 5.18 0.11 -11.30
CA GLU A 90 4.13 -0.69 -10.69
C GLU A 90 3.21 -1.33 -11.73
N ILE A 91 2.82 -0.61 -12.78
CA ILE A 91 2.06 -1.18 -13.91
C ILE A 91 2.84 -2.26 -14.65
N GLU A 92 4.14 -2.07 -14.87
CA GLU A 92 5.01 -3.09 -15.49
C GLU A 92 5.11 -4.36 -14.64
N ARG A 93 5.19 -4.22 -13.32
CA ARG A 93 5.14 -5.34 -12.37
C ARG A 93 3.82 -6.08 -12.44
N LEU A 94 2.70 -5.35 -12.47
CA LEU A 94 1.37 -5.94 -12.61
C LEU A 94 1.24 -6.72 -13.92
N GLU A 95 1.66 -6.14 -15.04
CA GLU A 95 1.60 -6.80 -16.35
C GLU A 95 2.44 -8.07 -16.38
N SER A 96 3.63 -8.03 -15.79
CA SER A 96 4.52 -9.19 -15.67
C SER A 96 3.91 -10.29 -14.82
N ALA A 97 3.32 -9.95 -13.67
CA ALA A 97 2.62 -10.91 -12.81
C ALA A 97 1.41 -11.53 -13.52
N ARG A 98 0.63 -10.73 -14.27
CA ARG A 98 -0.48 -11.24 -15.09
C ARG A 98 0.01 -12.21 -16.17
N LYS A 99 1.14 -11.91 -16.83
CA LYS A 99 1.76 -12.81 -17.82
C LYS A 99 2.22 -14.13 -17.21
N ALA A 100 2.83 -14.08 -16.03
CA ALA A 100 3.21 -15.30 -15.32
C ALA A 100 1.98 -16.15 -14.95
N TYR A 101 0.93 -15.52 -14.44
CA TYR A 101 -0.30 -16.22 -14.06
C TYR A 101 -1.07 -16.82 -15.24
N ASP A 102 -1.08 -16.13 -16.38
CA ASP A 102 -1.67 -16.62 -17.64
C ASP A 102 -0.89 -17.83 -18.19
N ALA A 103 0.44 -17.79 -18.11
CA ALA A 103 1.29 -18.91 -18.53
C ALA A 103 1.16 -20.12 -17.59
N GLN A 104 1.03 -19.90 -16.28
CA GLN A 104 0.92 -20.94 -15.27
C GLN A 104 0.05 -20.49 -14.08
N ARG A 105 -1.14 -21.08 -13.97
CA ARG A 105 -2.11 -20.83 -12.89
C ARG A 105 -1.80 -21.65 -11.64
N ASP A 106 -0.73 -21.28 -10.94
CA ASP A 106 -0.40 -21.81 -9.62
C ASP A 106 -0.60 -20.75 -8.52
N ALA A 107 -0.57 -21.19 -7.27
CA ALA A 107 -0.77 -20.33 -6.11
C ALA A 107 0.30 -19.24 -5.97
N ALA A 108 1.52 -19.46 -6.45
CA ALA A 108 2.59 -18.50 -6.36
C ALA A 108 2.36 -17.32 -7.33
N ASN A 109 1.98 -17.61 -8.57
CA ASN A 109 1.66 -16.62 -9.58
C ASN A 109 0.34 -15.90 -9.28
N GLU A 110 -0.66 -16.61 -8.74
CA GLU A 110 -1.90 -15.99 -8.25
C GLU A 110 -1.60 -14.97 -7.14
N ALA A 111 -0.81 -15.36 -6.14
CA ALA A 111 -0.41 -14.47 -5.05
C ALA A 111 0.47 -13.30 -5.54
N ALA A 112 1.29 -13.49 -6.58
CA ALA A 112 2.08 -12.41 -7.17
C ALA A 112 1.19 -11.38 -7.88
N LEU A 113 0.23 -11.84 -8.68
CA LEU A 113 -0.73 -10.96 -9.36
C LEU A 113 -1.61 -10.22 -8.35
N TYR A 114 -2.14 -10.92 -7.34
CA TYR A 114 -2.96 -10.31 -6.30
C TYR A 114 -2.19 -9.24 -5.52
N ARG A 115 -0.94 -9.53 -5.10
CA ARG A 115 -0.12 -8.55 -4.37
C ARG A 115 0.15 -7.29 -5.18
N SER A 116 0.52 -7.42 -6.46
CA SER A 116 0.75 -6.23 -7.29
C SER A 116 -0.53 -5.41 -7.50
N ALA A 117 -1.69 -6.06 -7.68
CA ALA A 117 -2.97 -5.36 -7.72
C ALA A 117 -3.31 -4.67 -6.37
N HIS A 118 -3.05 -5.33 -5.25
CA HIS A 118 -3.28 -4.79 -3.92
C HIS A 118 -2.38 -3.58 -3.61
N ASP A 119 -1.11 -3.63 -4.00
CA ASP A 119 -0.18 -2.51 -3.84
C ASP A 119 -0.66 -1.29 -4.67
N LEU A 120 -1.07 -1.51 -5.92
CA LEU A 120 -1.68 -0.47 -6.77
C LEU A 120 -2.91 0.16 -6.14
N ARG A 121 -3.81 -0.64 -5.56
CA ARG A 121 -4.99 -0.14 -4.86
C ARG A 121 -4.61 0.87 -3.76
N GLY A 122 -3.55 0.60 -3.01
CA GLY A 122 -3.08 1.48 -1.93
C GLY A 122 -2.26 2.68 -2.40
N GLN A 123 -1.50 2.53 -3.48
CA GLN A 123 -0.51 3.52 -3.91
C GLN A 123 -1.00 4.47 -5.01
N ALA A 124 -1.95 4.04 -5.85
CA ALA A 124 -2.33 4.79 -7.05
C ALA A 124 -2.87 6.19 -6.73
N ALA A 125 -3.60 6.37 -5.62
CA ALA A 125 -4.07 7.68 -5.20
C ALA A 125 -2.91 8.62 -4.83
N THR A 126 -1.87 8.10 -4.17
CA THR A 126 -0.65 8.85 -3.81
C THR A 126 0.12 9.29 -5.06
N PHE A 127 0.11 8.47 -6.11
CA PHE A 127 0.75 8.79 -7.39
C PHE A 127 -0.12 9.67 -8.31
N GLY A 128 -1.33 10.05 -7.89
CA GLY A 128 -2.22 10.90 -8.68
C GLY A 128 -3.09 10.16 -9.71
N PHE A 129 -3.22 8.83 -9.61
CA PHE A 129 -4.02 7.98 -10.48
C PHE A 129 -5.18 7.28 -9.72
N PRO A 130 -6.13 8.03 -9.12
CA PRO A 130 -7.16 7.45 -8.26
C PRO A 130 -8.06 6.43 -9.00
N LEU A 131 -8.30 6.62 -10.30
CA LEU A 131 -9.09 5.67 -11.10
C LEU A 131 -8.38 4.33 -11.28
N VAL A 132 -7.05 4.32 -11.36
CA VAL A 132 -6.28 3.07 -11.43
C VAL A 132 -6.44 2.29 -10.13
N GLY A 133 -6.41 2.97 -8.97
CA GLY A 133 -6.66 2.34 -7.68
C GLY A 133 -8.05 1.70 -7.57
N GLU A 134 -9.07 2.35 -8.16
CA GLU A 134 -10.45 1.84 -8.19
C GLU A 134 -10.59 0.60 -9.10
N ILE A 135 -9.89 0.58 -10.24
CA ILE A 135 -9.84 -0.61 -11.10
C ILE A 135 -9.06 -1.75 -10.41
N ALA A 136 -7.97 -1.42 -9.72
CA ALA A 136 -7.17 -2.38 -8.97
C ALA A 136 -7.96 -3.03 -7.82
N ASP A 137 -8.76 -2.24 -7.08
CA ASP A 137 -9.71 -2.73 -6.08
C ASP A 137 -10.69 -3.76 -6.68
N GLY A 138 -11.24 -3.42 -7.85
CA GLY A 138 -12.10 -4.33 -8.60
C GLY A 138 -11.42 -5.64 -9.02
N LEU A 139 -10.14 -5.59 -9.37
CA LEU A 139 -9.34 -6.78 -9.69
C LEU A 139 -9.08 -7.63 -8.44
N CYS A 140 -8.73 -7.01 -7.31
CA CYS A 140 -8.58 -7.69 -6.03
C CYS A 140 -9.86 -8.44 -5.65
N LEU A 141 -11.02 -7.77 -5.70
CA LEU A 141 -12.31 -8.39 -5.41
C LEU A 141 -12.59 -9.59 -6.31
N LEU A 142 -12.27 -9.49 -7.61
CA LEU A 142 -12.45 -10.57 -8.56
C LEU A 142 -11.61 -11.80 -8.18
N MET A 143 -10.34 -11.57 -7.84
CA MET A 143 -9.41 -12.63 -7.43
C MET A 143 -9.77 -13.22 -6.08
N GLU A 144 -10.19 -12.42 -5.09
CA GLU A 144 -10.64 -12.90 -3.78
C GLU A 144 -11.88 -13.79 -3.90
N THR A 145 -12.81 -13.43 -4.78
CA THR A 145 -14.09 -14.13 -4.87
C THR A 145 -14.02 -15.40 -5.72
N LEU A 146 -13.27 -15.36 -6.84
CA LEU A 146 -13.22 -16.47 -7.79
C LEU A 146 -11.91 -17.26 -7.74
N GLY A 147 -10.83 -16.66 -7.23
CA GLY A 147 -9.48 -17.23 -7.21
C GLY A 147 -9.08 -17.85 -8.55
N PRO A 148 -8.72 -19.15 -8.59
CA PRO A 148 -8.31 -19.83 -9.82
C PRO A 148 -9.43 -19.95 -10.87
N ALA A 149 -10.70 -19.80 -10.47
CA ALA A 149 -11.84 -19.81 -11.39
C ALA A 149 -12.05 -18.46 -12.12
N ALA A 150 -11.32 -17.40 -11.76
CA ALA A 150 -11.40 -16.11 -12.44
C ALA A 150 -11.05 -16.27 -13.94
N PRO A 151 -11.95 -15.89 -14.87
CA PRO A 151 -11.68 -16.03 -16.30
C PRO A 151 -10.58 -15.08 -16.76
N GLN A 152 -9.60 -15.60 -17.51
CA GLN A 152 -8.46 -14.82 -17.99
C GLN A 152 -8.85 -13.51 -18.70
N PRO A 153 -9.87 -13.47 -19.58
CA PRO A 153 -10.25 -12.24 -20.27
C PRO A 153 -10.72 -11.11 -19.32
N HIS A 154 -11.22 -11.44 -18.14
CA HIS A 154 -11.60 -10.43 -17.15
C HIS A 154 -10.36 -9.83 -16.46
N LEU A 155 -9.37 -10.67 -16.14
CA LEU A 155 -8.08 -10.22 -15.59
C LEU A 155 -7.36 -9.32 -16.59
N ASP A 156 -7.28 -9.74 -17.85
CA ASP A 156 -6.60 -9.01 -18.92
C ASP A 156 -7.22 -7.62 -19.14
N ARG A 157 -8.55 -7.51 -19.11
CA ARG A 157 -9.25 -6.22 -19.27
C ARG A 157 -8.97 -5.25 -18.13
N HIS A 158 -8.87 -5.73 -16.88
CA HIS A 158 -8.53 -4.85 -15.75
C HIS A 158 -7.09 -4.35 -15.89
N VAL A 159 -6.14 -5.24 -16.18
CA VAL A 159 -4.74 -4.88 -16.37
C VAL A 159 -4.55 -3.92 -17.55
N GLU A 160 -5.20 -4.19 -18.69
CA GLU A 160 -5.10 -3.33 -19.86
C GLU A 160 -5.74 -1.95 -19.64
N ALA A 161 -6.87 -1.88 -18.93
CA ALA A 161 -7.46 -0.60 -18.58
C ALA A 161 -6.54 0.24 -17.69
N MET A 162 -5.90 -0.36 -16.68
CA MET A 162 -4.93 0.34 -15.84
C MET A 162 -3.72 0.82 -16.64
N ARG A 163 -3.19 -0.03 -17.54
CA ARG A 163 -2.10 0.34 -18.47
C ARG A 163 -2.49 1.51 -19.36
N ALA A 164 -3.70 1.48 -19.92
CA ALA A 164 -4.20 2.55 -20.77
C ALA A 164 -4.35 3.87 -19.99
N LEU A 165 -4.95 3.84 -18.79
CA LEU A 165 -5.12 5.05 -17.99
C LEU A 165 -3.78 5.70 -17.60
N VAL A 166 -2.76 4.90 -17.26
CA VAL A 166 -1.43 5.43 -16.96
C VAL A 166 -0.74 5.96 -18.22
N ARG A 167 -0.82 5.24 -19.33
CA ARG A 167 -0.22 5.67 -20.60
C ARG A 167 -0.82 6.99 -21.12
N GLU A 168 -2.12 7.18 -20.96
CA GLU A 168 -2.83 8.39 -21.39
C GLU A 168 -2.85 9.50 -20.30
N ASP A 169 -2.08 9.33 -19.21
CA ASP A 169 -1.97 10.27 -18.09
C ASP A 169 -3.33 10.70 -17.47
N VAL A 170 -4.24 9.74 -17.29
CA VAL A 170 -5.59 9.99 -16.76
C VAL A 170 -5.55 10.11 -15.23
N ARG A 171 -5.43 11.35 -14.74
CA ARG A 171 -5.33 11.65 -13.29
C ARG A 171 -6.66 11.94 -12.58
N GLY A 172 -7.78 12.02 -13.31
CA GLY A 172 -9.04 12.43 -12.70
C GLY A 172 -10.30 11.96 -13.41
N ARG A 173 -11.45 12.14 -12.74
CA ARG A 173 -12.78 11.69 -13.17
C ARG A 173 -13.47 12.61 -14.19
N HIS A 174 -12.78 13.65 -14.66
CA HIS A 174 -13.36 14.64 -15.55
C HIS A 174 -13.54 14.14 -16.99
N LEU A 175 -12.87 13.05 -17.35
CA LEU A 175 -12.99 12.41 -18.67
C LEU A 175 -14.15 11.40 -18.66
N PRO A 176 -15.24 11.65 -19.41
CA PRO A 176 -16.38 10.73 -19.46
C PRO A 176 -15.99 9.32 -19.90
N LEU A 177 -15.08 9.22 -20.88
CA LEU A 177 -14.58 7.94 -21.38
C LEU A 177 -13.88 7.11 -20.29
N ALA A 178 -13.11 7.74 -19.41
CA ALA A 178 -12.44 7.03 -18.32
C ALA A 178 -13.45 6.46 -17.32
N MET A 179 -14.51 7.23 -17.03
CA MET A 179 -15.61 6.76 -16.18
C MET A 179 -16.39 5.61 -16.83
N GLU A 180 -16.63 5.66 -18.15
CA GLU A 180 -17.27 4.56 -18.88
C GLU A 180 -16.46 3.26 -18.82
N ILE A 181 -15.12 3.34 -18.84
CA ILE A 181 -14.23 2.18 -18.67
C ILE A 181 -14.40 1.58 -17.27
N VAL A 182 -14.33 2.42 -16.23
CA VAL A 182 -14.49 1.98 -14.83
C VAL A 182 -15.85 1.31 -14.62
N ASP A 183 -16.92 1.97 -15.06
CA ASP A 183 -18.28 1.45 -14.94
C ASP A 183 -18.48 0.17 -15.76
N GLY A 184 -17.87 0.11 -16.95
CA GLY A 184 -17.89 -1.07 -17.82
C GLY A 184 -17.23 -2.28 -17.17
N LEU A 185 -16.06 -2.10 -16.56
CA LEU A 185 -15.37 -3.16 -15.81
C LEU A 185 -16.17 -3.60 -14.58
N ALA A 186 -16.78 -2.66 -13.86
CA ALA A 186 -17.64 -2.95 -12.72
C ALA A 186 -18.85 -3.82 -13.13
N ARG A 187 -19.52 -3.50 -14.25
CA ARG A 187 -20.59 -4.32 -14.82
C ARG A 187 -20.11 -5.72 -15.20
N LEU A 188 -19.00 -5.82 -15.94
CA LEU A 188 -18.42 -7.11 -16.34
C LEU A 188 -18.07 -8.00 -15.15
N ARG A 189 -17.58 -7.40 -14.06
CA ARG A 189 -17.33 -8.13 -12.82
C ARG A 189 -18.63 -8.58 -12.16
N ALA A 190 -19.62 -7.69 -12.06
CA ALA A 190 -20.92 -8.02 -11.47
C ALA A 190 -21.63 -9.18 -12.19
N ASP A 191 -21.42 -9.38 -13.49
CA ASP A 191 -22.00 -10.47 -14.26
C ASP A 191 -21.45 -11.85 -13.90
N ILE A 192 -20.20 -11.92 -13.41
CA ILE A 192 -19.52 -13.18 -13.09
C ILE A 192 -19.35 -13.43 -11.59
N LEU A 193 -19.44 -12.37 -10.77
CA LEU A 193 -19.41 -12.53 -9.33
C LEU A 193 -20.72 -13.16 -8.83
N PRO A 194 -20.64 -14.07 -7.83
CA PRO A 194 -21.82 -14.59 -7.18
C PRO A 194 -22.64 -13.43 -6.61
N LYS A 195 -23.94 -13.41 -6.91
CA LYS A 195 -24.84 -12.42 -6.33
C LYS A 195 -24.92 -12.69 -4.83
N THR A 196 -24.44 -11.75 -4.02
CA THR A 196 -24.65 -11.82 -2.57
C THR A 196 -26.17 -11.81 -2.32
N PRO A 197 -26.74 -12.79 -1.60
CA PRO A 197 -28.11 -12.63 -1.13
C PRO A 197 -28.14 -11.40 -0.23
N GLY A 198 -29.09 -10.49 -0.50
CA GLY A 198 -29.13 -9.14 0.05
C GLY A 198 -28.93 -9.05 1.56
N ALA A 199 -28.22 -8.00 1.96
CA ALA A 199 -28.37 -7.39 3.28
C ALA A 199 -29.74 -6.71 3.41
#